data_AF-A0A7J9ZT62-F1
#
_entry.id   AF-A0A7J9ZT62-F1
#
_cell.length_a   1.000
_cell.length_b   1.000
_cell.length_c   1.000
_cell.angle_alpha   90.00
_cell.angle_beta   90.00
_cell.angle_gamma   90.00
#
_symmetry.space_group_name_H-M   'P 1'
#
loop_
_entity.id
_entity.type
_entity.pdbx_description
1 polymer ?
#
loop_
_entity_poly.entity_id
_entity_poly.type
_entity_poly.pdbx_seq_one_letter_code
_entity_poly.pdbx_strand_id
1 'polypeptide(L)'
;RIYAAASVPDELLEAGRIDGAGDIRLFFGVGLRLMSPALVTIFLFQSVAIWNNFLLPLVMLAGDRLYPVTLGLYTLNSQITRDPALKMVVVTGSLLSVVPLVVAFLLLQRYWRSGLSTGSINA
;
A
#
# COMPACT_ATOMS: atom_id res chain seq x y z
N ARG A 1 -11.40 -6.78 13.13
CA ARG A 1 -11.73 -7.14 14.53
C ARG A 1 -10.78 -8.20 15.10
N ILE A 2 -10.60 -9.35 14.43
CA ILE A 2 -9.73 -10.45 14.91
C ILE A 2 -8.27 -9.99 15.12
N TYR A 3 -7.67 -9.30 14.15
CA TYR A 3 -6.29 -8.79 14.30
C TYR A 3 -6.13 -7.69 15.36
N ALA A 4 -7.10 -6.78 15.49
CA ALA A 4 -7.01 -5.71 16.48
C ALA A 4 -7.02 -6.27 17.91
N ALA A 5 -7.87 -7.25 18.19
CA ALA A 5 -7.93 -7.91 19.50
C ALA A 5 -6.69 -8.76 19.80
N ALA A 6 -6.07 -9.37 18.79
CA ALA A 6 -4.84 -10.15 18.97
C ALA A 6 -3.58 -9.27 19.10
N SER A 7 -3.57 -8.10 18.46
CA SER A 7 -2.40 -7.21 18.40
C SER A 7 -2.38 -6.13 19.48
N VAL A 8 -3.51 -5.85 20.14
CA VAL A 8 -3.60 -4.85 21.21
C VAL A 8 -4.15 -5.51 22.47
N PRO A 9 -3.27 -5.95 23.40
CA PRO A 9 -3.69 -6.50 24.69
C PRO A 9 -4.53 -5.50 25.49
N ASP A 10 -5.67 -5.95 26.00
CA ASP A 10 -6.56 -5.11 26.83
C ASP A 10 -5.84 -4.61 28.10
N GLU A 11 -4.93 -5.41 28.65
CA GLU A 11 -4.09 -5.06 29.80
C GLU A 11 -3.25 -3.79 29.55
N LEU A 12 -2.71 -3.59 28.34
CA LEU A 12 -1.97 -2.38 27.98
C LEU A 12 -2.88 -1.15 27.89
N LEU A 13 -4.14 -1.36 27.50
CA LEU A 13 -5.12 -0.29 27.42
C LEU A 13 -5.60 0.11 28.82
N GLU A 14 -5.86 -0.86 29.69
CA GLU A 14 -6.24 -0.65 31.09
C GLU A 14 -5.12 0.03 31.88
N ALA A 15 -3.86 -0.41 31.71
CA ALA A 15 -2.71 0.24 32.32
C ALA A 15 -2.61 1.72 31.91
N GLY A 16 -2.76 2.02 30.62
CA GLY A 16 -2.76 3.41 30.14
C GLY A 16 -3.90 4.25 30.70
N ARG A 17 -5.07 3.65 30.97
CA ARG A 17 -6.20 4.33 31.63
C ARG A 17 -5.93 4.59 33.11
N ILE A 18 -5.31 3.64 33.82
CA ILE A 18 -4.87 3.81 35.21
C ILE A 18 -3.85 4.95 35.30
N ASP A 19 -2.96 5.08 34.31
CA ASP A 19 -1.99 6.18 34.17
C ASP A 19 -2.62 7.52 33.71
N GLY A 20 -3.95 7.59 33.59
CA GLY A 20 -4.69 8.81 33.25
C GLY A 20 -4.66 9.19 31.77
N ALA A 21 -4.26 8.30 30.86
CA ALA A 21 -4.35 8.55 29.43
C ALA A 21 -5.80 8.47 28.94
N GLY A 22 -6.29 9.54 28.31
CA GLY A 22 -7.60 9.53 27.64
C GLY A 22 -7.63 8.63 26.40
N ASP A 23 -8.82 8.16 26.02
CA ASP A 23 -9.00 7.15 24.96
C ASP A 23 -8.37 7.54 23.61
N ILE A 24 -8.40 8.82 23.22
CA ILE A 24 -7.78 9.29 21.98
C ILE A 24 -6.25 9.12 22.03
N ARG A 25 -5.64 9.47 23.17
CA ARG A 25 -4.19 9.34 23.38
C ARG A 25 -3.78 7.87 23.35
N LEU A 26 -4.60 7.00 23.95
CA LEU A 26 -4.38 5.57 23.98
C LEU A 26 -4.50 4.93 22.58
N PHE A 27 -5.49 5.37 21.80
CA PHE A 27 -5.68 4.92 20.42
C PHE A 27 -4.46 5.26 19.56
N PHE A 28 -4.01 6.52 19.52
CA PHE A 28 -2.88 6.92 18.67
C PHE A 28 -1.51 6.50 19.24
N GLY A 29 -1.36 6.51 20.56
CA GLY A 29 -0.09 6.23 21.23
C GLY A 29 0.24 4.74 21.33
N VAL A 30 -0.77 3.90 21.60
CA VAL A 30 -0.60 2.46 21.83
C VAL A 30 -1.25 1.66 20.71
N GLY A 31 -2.58 1.77 20.55
CA GLY A 31 -3.33 0.92 19.61
C GLY A 31 -2.81 1.00 18.17
N LEU A 32 -2.74 2.21 17.62
CA LEU A 32 -2.30 2.45 16.23
C LEU A 32 -0.85 2.03 16.02
N ARG A 33 0.02 2.22 17.02
CA ARG A 33 1.44 1.87 16.93
C ARG A 33 1.64 0.35 16.90
N LEU A 34 0.93 -0.39 17.74
CA LEU A 34 0.96 -1.85 17.74
C LEU A 34 0.35 -2.42 16.45
N MET A 35 -0.69 -1.78 15.91
CA MET A 35 -1.30 -2.17 14.63
C MET A 35 -0.51 -1.73 13.40
N SER A 36 0.48 -0.84 13.54
CA SER A 36 1.21 -0.24 12.41
C SER A 36 1.84 -1.26 11.44
N PRO A 37 2.41 -2.41 11.87
CA PRO A 37 2.97 -3.38 10.93
C PRO A 37 1.89 -4.03 10.05
N ALA A 38 0.72 -4.33 10.63
CA ALA A 38 -0.41 -4.90 9.89
C ALA A 38 -1.00 -3.87 8.91
N LEU A 39 -1.15 -2.62 9.34
CA LEU A 39 -1.63 -1.52 8.50
C LEU A 39 -0.71 -1.27 7.31
N VAL A 40 0.62 -1.34 7.51
CA VAL A 40 1.60 -1.21 6.43
C VAL A 40 1.43 -2.31 5.37
N THR A 41 1.23 -3.54 5.79
CA THR A 41 1.00 -4.67 4.88
C THR A 41 -0.28 -4.48 4.07
N ILE A 42 -1.38 -4.10 4.73
CA ILE A 42 -2.66 -3.80 4.06
C ILE A 42 -2.48 -2.65 3.06
N PHE A 43 -1.80 -1.58 3.48
CA PHE A 43 -1.54 -0.43 2.64
C PHE A 43 -0.73 -0.80 1.39
N LEU A 44 0.31 -1.61 1.53
CA LEU A 44 1.13 -2.09 0.41
C LEU A 44 0.27 -2.87 -0.59
N PHE A 45 -0.45 -3.89 -0.14
CA PHE A 45 -1.29 -4.71 -1.03
C PHE A 45 -2.38 -3.88 -1.71
N GLN A 46 -3.03 -2.98 -0.96
CA GLN A 46 -4.06 -2.13 -1.52
C GLN A 46 -3.51 -1.13 -2.54
N SER A 47 -2.31 -0.58 -2.30
CA SER A 47 -1.64 0.31 -3.25
C SER A 47 -1.30 -0.42 -4.54
N VAL A 48 -0.75 -1.64 -4.46
CA VAL A 48 -0.46 -2.49 -5.62
C VAL A 48 -1.76 -2.81 -6.38
N ALA A 49 -2.83 -3.16 -5.67
CA ALA A 49 -4.12 -3.49 -6.28
C ALA A 49 -4.75 -2.29 -7.02
N ILE A 50 -4.69 -1.09 -6.44
CA ILE A 50 -5.19 0.13 -7.07
C ILE A 50 -4.31 0.52 -8.27
N TRP A 51 -2.99 0.46 -8.13
CA TRP A 51 -2.06 0.82 -9.20
C TRP A 51 -2.17 -0.10 -10.42
N ASN A 52 -2.38 -1.40 -10.19
CA ASN A 52 -2.59 -2.39 -11.25
C ASN A 52 -4.04 -2.46 -11.74
N ASN A 53 -4.95 -1.65 -11.19
CA ASN A 53 -6.34 -1.69 -11.60
C ASN A 53 -6.49 -1.18 -13.04
N PHE A 54 -6.98 -2.05 -13.92
CA PHE A 54 -7.18 -1.75 -15.34
C PHE A 54 -8.66 -1.70 -15.71
N LEU A 55 -9.44 -2.67 -15.23
CA LEU A 55 -10.81 -2.89 -15.68
C LEU A 55 -11.75 -1.75 -15.29
N LEU A 56 -11.70 -1.27 -14.04
CA LEU A 56 -12.62 -0.23 -13.57
C LEU A 56 -12.45 1.09 -14.36
N PRO A 57 -11.23 1.64 -14.54
CA PRO A 57 -10.99 2.79 -15.39
C PRO A 57 -11.41 2.59 -16.85
N LEU A 58 -11.11 1.41 -17.42
CA LEU A 58 -11.47 1.10 -18.81
C LEU A 58 -12.98 1.19 -19.05
N VAL A 59 -13.79 0.74 -18.08
CA VAL A 59 -15.25 0.74 -18.20
C VAL A 59 -15.86 2.08 -17.81
N MET A 60 -15.30 2.78 -16.82
CA MET A 60 -15.90 3.98 -16.24
C MET A 60 -15.45 5.29 -16.91
N LEU A 61 -14.25 5.35 -17.47
CA LEU A 61 -13.70 6.59 -18.03
C LEU A 61 -13.96 6.66 -19.53
N ALA A 62 -14.61 7.75 -19.96
CA ALA A 62 -14.86 8.03 -21.37
C ALA A 62 -13.78 8.89 -22.05
N GLY A 63 -12.91 9.55 -21.27
CA GLY A 63 -11.87 10.45 -21.76
C GLY A 63 -10.50 10.12 -21.18
N ASP A 64 -9.45 10.44 -21.94
CA ASP A 64 -8.05 10.06 -21.68
C ASP A 64 -7.36 10.87 -20.58
N ARG A 65 -7.87 12.06 -20.25
CA ARG A 65 -7.29 12.97 -19.24
C ARG A 65 -7.14 12.35 -17.85
N LEU A 66 -7.96 11.37 -17.50
CA LEU A 66 -7.96 10.70 -16.20
C LEU A 66 -7.46 9.24 -16.28
N TYR A 67 -6.87 8.84 -17.41
CA TYR A 67 -6.40 7.47 -17.55
C TYR A 67 -5.26 7.19 -16.57
N PRO A 68 -5.38 6.12 -15.75
CA PRO A 68 -4.23 5.62 -15.03
C PRO A 68 -3.19 5.11 -16.02
N VAL A 69 -1.94 5.06 -15.56
CA VAL A 69 -0.78 4.68 -16.39
C VAL A 69 -0.99 3.32 -17.07
N THR A 70 -1.63 2.36 -16.39
CA THR A 70 -1.97 1.04 -16.94
C THR A 70 -2.86 1.13 -18.18
N LEU A 71 -3.94 1.92 -18.11
CA LEU A 71 -4.87 2.12 -19.22
C LEU A 71 -4.23 2.97 -20.34
N GLY A 72 -3.54 4.05 -19.98
CA GLY A 72 -2.88 4.93 -20.95
C GLY A 72 -1.79 4.20 -21.77
N LEU A 73 -0.98 3.36 -21.13
CA LEU A 73 0.02 2.56 -21.84
C LEU A 73 -0.64 1.50 -22.75
N TYR A 74 -1.76 0.92 -22.34
CA TYR A 74 -2.53 0.00 -23.17
C TYR A 74 -3.08 0.68 -24.43
N THR A 75 -3.64 1.89 -24.31
CA THR A 75 -4.17 2.63 -25.46
C THR A 75 -3.08 3.13 -26.41
N LEU A 76 -1.89 3.45 -25.90
CA LEU A 76 -0.73 3.73 -26.75
C LEU A 76 -0.22 2.46 -27.44
N ASN A 77 -0.22 1.33 -26.74
CA ASN A 77 0.22 0.05 -27.30
C ASN A 77 -0.63 -0.39 -28.50
N SER A 78 -1.96 -0.20 -28.44
CA SER A 78 -2.87 -0.54 -29.54
C SER A 78 -2.66 0.32 -30.81
N GLN A 79 -1.96 1.45 -30.70
CA GLN A 79 -1.68 2.37 -31.80
C GLN A 79 -0.31 2.15 -32.45
N ILE A 80 0.53 1.27 -31.91
CA ILE A 80 1.91 1.04 -32.41
C ILE A 80 1.94 0.65 -33.89
N THR A 81 0.95 -0.10 -34.38
CA THR A 81 0.87 -0.49 -35.80
C THR A 81 0.68 0.72 -36.72
N ARG A 82 0.02 1.78 -36.23
CA ARG A 82 -0.22 3.02 -36.98
C ARG A 82 0.94 4.00 -36.82
N ASP A 83 1.53 4.04 -35.62
CA ASP A 83 2.70 4.85 -35.32
C ASP A 83 3.77 4.01 -34.60
N PRO A 84 4.75 3.48 -35.35
CA PRO A 84 5.83 2.68 -34.78
C PRO A 84 6.70 3.41 -33.75
N ALA A 85 6.73 4.76 -33.75
CA ALA A 85 7.52 5.53 -32.80
C ALA A 85 6.98 5.37 -31.37
N LEU A 86 5.69 5.08 -31.21
CA LEU A 86 5.07 4.82 -29.90
C LEU A 86 5.63 3.59 -29.19
N LYS A 87 6.26 2.66 -29.92
CA LYS A 87 6.84 1.45 -29.32
C LYS A 87 7.88 1.77 -28.25
N MET A 88 8.76 2.74 -28.51
CA MET A 88 9.75 3.16 -27.52
C MET A 88 9.07 3.80 -26.30
N VAL A 89 8.08 4.67 -26.52
CA VAL A 89 7.33 5.33 -25.45
C VAL A 89 6.62 4.32 -24.55
N VAL A 90 5.97 3.31 -25.13
CA VAL A 90 5.26 2.28 -24.37
C VAL A 90 6.22 1.43 -23.55
N VAL A 91 7.35 1.00 -24.11
CA VAL A 91 8.34 0.19 -23.38
C VAL A 91 8.97 0.99 -22.24
N THR A 92 9.44 2.21 -22.51
CA THR A 92 10.04 3.07 -21.48
C THR A 92 9.02 3.47 -20.42
N GLY A 93 7.80 3.84 -20.81
CA GLY A 93 6.71 4.16 -19.89
C GLY A 93 6.29 2.97 -19.03
N SER A 94 6.30 1.75 -19.59
CA SER A 94 6.02 0.52 -18.84
C SER A 94 7.09 0.28 -17.77
N LEU A 95 8.36 0.44 -18.11
CA LEU A 95 9.47 0.35 -17.14
C LEU A 95 9.34 1.40 -16.02
N LEU A 96 9.04 2.65 -16.37
CA LEU A 96 8.83 3.72 -15.39
C LEU A 96 7.61 3.46 -14.49
N SER A 97 6.56 2.82 -15.01
CA SER A 97 5.34 2.55 -14.24
C SER A 97 5.54 1.59 -13.06
N VAL A 98 6.61 0.80 -13.08
CA VAL A 98 6.98 -0.14 -12.00
C VAL A 98 7.71 0.60 -10.86
N VAL A 99 8.36 1.72 -11.14
CA VAL A 99 9.21 2.44 -10.18
C VAL A 99 8.45 2.83 -8.90
N PRO A 100 7.22 3.39 -8.93
CA PRO A 100 6.49 3.75 -7.72
C PRO A 100 6.18 2.56 -6.82
N LEU A 101 5.90 1.39 -7.40
CA LEU A 101 5.66 0.16 -6.65
C LEU A 101 6.94 -0.32 -5.94
N VAL A 102 8.07 -0.27 -6.62
CA VAL A 102 9.38 -0.61 -6.04
C VAL A 102 9.72 0.36 -4.91
N VAL A 103 9.52 1.66 -5.10
CA VAL A 103 9.75 2.67 -4.05
C VAL A 103 8.86 2.41 -2.84
N ALA A 104 7.57 2.17 -3.04
CA ALA A 104 6.63 1.84 -1.95
C ALA A 104 7.09 0.59 -1.19
N PHE A 105 7.48 -0.47 -1.91
CA PHE A 105 8.00 -1.70 -1.31
C PHE A 105 9.28 -1.44 -0.48
N LEU A 106 10.26 -0.72 -1.04
CA LEU A 106 11.52 -0.45 -0.37
C LEU A 106 11.38 0.43 0.88
N LEU A 107 10.41 1.35 0.90
CA LEU A 107 10.10 2.17 2.07
C LEU A 107 9.40 1.36 3.17
N LEU A 108 8.55 0.40 2.78
CA LEU A 108 7.70 -0.35 3.70
C LEU A 108 8.35 -1.64 4.23
N GLN A 109 9.34 -2.21 3.53
CA GLN A 109 10.05 -3.44 3.95
C GLN A 109 10.67 -3.34 5.37
N ARG A 110 11.01 -2.12 5.84
CA ARG A 110 11.59 -1.91 7.18
C ARG A 110 10.63 -2.32 8.31
N TYR A 111 9.32 -2.19 8.09
CA TYR A 111 8.31 -2.54 9.10
C TYR A 111 8.19 -4.05 9.28
N TRP A 112 8.47 -4.83 8.23
CA TRP A 112 8.48 -6.29 8.31
C TRP A 112 9.72 -6.82 9.03
N ARG A 113 10.89 -6.20 8.83
CA ARG A 113 12.13 -6.55 9.54
C ARG A 113 12.02 -6.32 11.05
N SER A 114 11.34 -5.26 11.48
CA SER A 114 11.13 -4.97 12.91
C SER A 114 10.30 -6.05 13.61
N GLY A 115 9.26 -6.57 12.96
CA GLY A 115 8.35 -7.55 13.57
C GLY A 115 8.98 -8.93 13.79
N LEU A 116 9.94 -9.33 12.94
CA LEU A 116 10.68 -10.59 13.09
C LEU A 116 11.66 -10.56 14.29
N SER A 117 12.23 -9.39 14.61
CA SER A 117 13.18 -9.26 15.71
C SER A 117 12.54 -9.37 17.10
N THR A 118 11.30 -8.94 17.25
CA THR A 118 10.54 -9.02 18.52
C THR A 118 10.05 -10.44 18.85
N GLY A 119 9.98 -11.33 17.87
CA GLY A 119 9.61 -12.74 18.10
C GLY A 119 10.76 -13.62 18.60
N SER A 120 12.01 -13.16 18.50
CA SER A 120 13.20 -13.95 18.86
C SER A 120 13.63 -13.81 20.33
N ILE A 121 13.03 -12.90 21.09
CA ILE A 121 13.41 -12.68 22.50
C ILE A 121 12.51 -13.42 23.51
N ASN A 122 11.55 -14.23 23.05
CA ASN A 122 10.69 -15.07 23.88
C ASN A 122 10.67 -16.52 23.37
N ALA A 123 11.84 -17.13 23.15
CA ALA A 123 12.01 -18.56 22.93
C ALA A 123 13.00 -19.14 23.93
#